data_AF-X1V9J3-F1
#
_entry.id   AF-X1V9J3-F1
#
_cell.length_a   1.000
_cell.length_b   1.000
_cell.length_c   1.000
_cell.angle_alpha   90.00
_cell.angle_beta   90.00
_cell.angle_gamma   90.00
#
_symmetry.space_group_name_H-M   'P 1'
#
loop_
_entity.id
_entity.type
_entity.pdbx_description
1 polymer ?
#
loop_
_entity_poly.entity_id
_entity_poly.type
_entity_poly.pdbx_seq_one_letter_code
_entity_poly.pdbx_strand_id
1 'polypeptide(L)'
;MHYVSNELSYDKFLSKQETVGRLEFLYPDKSQSAWTTSSMGYDVREAIPEITGFVRTKTWGDMYLEHEKIKYPVPSVALVDSNMFDLFDL
;
A
#
# COMPACT_ATOMS: atom_id res chain seq x y z
N MET A 1 -2.65 -15.97 13.22
CA MET A 1 -2.64 -14.50 13.16
C MET A 1 -1.32 -14.04 13.73
N HIS A 2 -0.36 -13.64 12.89
CA HIS A 2 0.95 -13.17 13.34
C HIS A 2 0.80 -11.70 13.75
N TYR A 3 0.81 -11.46 15.06
CA TYR A 3 0.87 -10.12 15.64
C TYR A 3 2.33 -9.68 15.64
N VAL A 4 2.70 -8.74 14.78
CA VAL A 4 4.05 -8.16 14.74
C VAL A 4 4.07 -6.99 15.73
N SER A 5 4.66 -7.20 16.91
CA SER A 5 4.66 -6.23 18.02
C SER A 5 5.79 -5.19 17.97
N ASN A 6 6.59 -5.17 16.91
CA ASN A 6 7.69 -4.22 16.77
C ASN A 6 7.24 -3.08 15.85
N GLU A 7 6.50 -2.13 16.45
CA GLU A 7 6.09 -0.87 15.82
C GLU A 7 7.31 -0.06 15.39
N LEU A 8 7.64 -0.19 14.12
CA LEU A 8 7.73 0.89 13.15
C LEU A 8 8.17 2.28 13.69
N SER A 9 9.47 2.50 13.89
CA SER A 9 10.02 3.86 13.95
C SER A 9 9.97 4.50 12.55
N TYR A 10 9.02 5.39 12.33
CA TYR A 10 8.67 6.06 11.05
C TYR A 10 9.85 6.55 10.19
N ASP A 11 11.01 6.89 10.79
CA ASP A 11 12.12 7.55 10.10
C ASP A 11 13.08 6.63 9.33
N LYS A 12 12.99 5.29 9.48
CA LYS A 12 13.96 4.35 8.86
C LYS A 12 13.42 3.57 7.66
N PHE A 13 12.17 3.79 7.27
CA PHE A 13 11.41 2.88 6.40
C PHE A 13 11.68 2.95 4.90
N LEU A 14 12.51 3.88 4.45
CA LEU A 14 12.75 4.09 3.03
C LEU A 14 14.24 4.24 2.79
N SER A 15 15.00 3.17 2.98
CA SER A 15 16.44 3.11 2.63
C SER A 15 16.72 3.46 1.16
N LYS A 16 15.68 3.44 0.30
CA LYS A 16 15.71 3.80 -1.12
C LYS A 16 14.50 4.65 -1.55
N GLN A 17 14.18 5.70 -0.81
CA GLN A 17 13.04 6.58 -1.15
C GLN A 17 13.06 7.09 -2.61
N GLU A 18 14.25 7.32 -3.17
CA GLU A 18 14.42 7.80 -4.55
C GLU A 18 13.98 6.80 -5.63
N THR A 19 13.83 5.51 -5.28
CA THR A 19 13.43 4.44 -6.21
C THR A 19 11.95 4.06 -6.09
N VAL A 20 11.20 4.70 -5.19
CA VAL A 20 9.78 4.42 -4.97
C VAL A 20 8.94 5.53 -5.58
N GLY A 21 8.10 5.18 -6.55
CA GLY A 21 7.18 6.10 -7.21
C GLY A 21 5.70 5.79 -6.92
N ARG A 22 4.84 6.80 -7.11
CA ARG A 22 3.38 6.63 -7.12
C ARG A 22 2.87 6.75 -8.56
N LEU A 23 2.06 5.78 -8.98
CA LEU A 23 1.35 5.89 -10.26
C LEU A 23 0.15 6.82 -10.11
N GLU A 24 0.09 7.84 -10.97
CA GLU A 24 -0.98 8.85 -10.98
C GLU A 24 -1.44 9.10 -12.42
N PHE A 25 -2.75 9.32 -12.59
CA PHE A 25 -3.26 9.88 -13.84
C PHE A 25 -3.33 11.40 -13.73
N LEU A 26 -2.58 12.07 -14.60
CA LEU A 26 -2.64 13.50 -14.80
C LEU A 26 -3.58 13.80 -15.96
N TYR A 27 -4.64 14.54 -15.70
CA TYR A 27 -5.54 15.03 -16.74
C TYR A 27 -5.04 16.37 -17.32
N PRO A 28 -5.50 16.78 -18.51
CA PRO A 28 -5.06 18.04 -19.14
C PRO A 28 -5.31 19.30 -18.27
N ASP A 29 -6.29 19.25 -17.38
CA ASP A 29 -6.62 20.31 -16.42
C ASP A 29 -5.73 20.25 -15.15
N LYS A 30 -4.72 19.38 -15.14
CA LYS A 30 -3.85 19.06 -13.99
C LYS A 30 -4.58 18.45 -12.79
N SER A 31 -5.84 18.05 -12.95
CA SER A 31 -6.48 17.21 -11.95
C SER A 31 -5.78 15.86 -11.89
N GLN A 32 -5.78 15.26 -10.71
CA GLN A 32 -5.14 13.99 -10.44
C GLN A 32 -6.20 12.98 -10.05
N SER A 33 -6.15 11.77 -10.62
CA SER A 33 -6.87 10.62 -10.09
C SER A 33 -5.87 9.56 -9.63
N ALA A 34 -6.02 9.14 -8.37
CA ALA A 34 -5.26 8.06 -7.77
C ALA A 34 -5.98 6.69 -7.89
N TRP A 35 -7.08 6.63 -8.65
CA TRP A 35 -7.85 5.39 -8.81
C TRP A 35 -7.26 4.59 -9.96
N THR A 36 -6.34 3.70 -9.60
CA THR A 36 -5.79 2.71 -10.52
C THR A 36 -6.67 1.46 -10.52
N THR A 37 -6.83 0.79 -11.67
CA THR A 37 -7.45 -0.55 -11.70
C THR A 37 -6.57 -1.53 -10.93
N SER A 38 -7.17 -2.61 -10.42
CA SER A 38 -6.43 -3.61 -9.65
C SER A 38 -5.36 -4.33 -10.48
N SER A 39 -5.53 -4.43 -11.81
CA SER A 39 -4.57 -5.08 -12.71
C SER A 39 -3.37 -4.20 -13.07
N MET A 40 -3.51 -2.87 -12.97
CA MET A 40 -2.57 -1.96 -13.61
C MET A 40 -1.13 -2.06 -13.11
N GLY A 41 -0.92 -2.40 -11.84
CA GLY A 41 0.45 -2.64 -11.34
C GLY A 41 1.15 -3.77 -12.11
N TYR A 42 0.41 -4.83 -12.48
CA TYR A 42 0.94 -5.92 -13.29
C TYR A 42 1.25 -5.45 -14.72
N ASP A 43 0.29 -4.75 -15.34
CA ASP A 43 0.43 -4.25 -16.71
C ASP A 43 1.62 -3.28 -16.84
N VAL A 44 1.79 -2.40 -15.85
CA VAL A 44 2.88 -1.42 -15.80
C VAL A 44 4.25 -2.10 -15.59
N ARG A 45 4.33 -3.13 -14.74
CA ARG A 45 5.55 -3.91 -14.55
C ARG A 45 5.93 -4.70 -15.81
N GLU A 46 4.95 -5.20 -16.56
CA GLU A 46 5.19 -5.89 -17.83
C GLU A 46 5.71 -4.92 -18.91
N ALA A 47 5.19 -3.69 -18.92
CA ALA A 47 5.54 -2.68 -19.91
C ALA A 47 6.86 -1.93 -19.62
N ILE A 48 7.26 -1.79 -18.35
CA ILE A 48 8.43 -1.02 -17.92
C ILE A 48 9.39 -1.94 -17.15
N PRO A 49 10.42 -2.49 -17.81
CA PRO A 49 11.34 -3.48 -17.22
C PRO A 49 12.11 -3.00 -15.98
N GLU A 50 12.29 -1.69 -15.82
CA GLU A 50 12.96 -1.07 -14.67
C GLU A 50 12.14 -1.17 -13.37
N ILE A 51 10.84 -1.45 -13.47
CA ILE A 51 9.97 -1.63 -12.30
C ILE A 51 10.21 -3.02 -11.73
N THR A 52 10.89 -3.07 -10.59
CA THR A 52 11.22 -4.34 -9.90
C THR A 52 10.06 -4.91 -9.09
N GLY A 53 9.05 -4.08 -8.77
CA GLY A 53 7.89 -4.48 -7.99
C GLY A 53 6.89 -3.35 -7.84
N PHE A 54 5.70 -3.69 -7.36
CA PHE A 54 4.66 -2.72 -7.01
C PHE A 54 3.86 -3.25 -5.82
N VAL A 55 3.20 -2.32 -5.13
CA VAL A 55 2.19 -2.61 -4.12
C VAL A 55 0.94 -1.80 -4.44
N ARG A 56 -0.23 -2.35 -4.17
CA ARG A 56 -1.49 -1.61 -4.22
C ARG A 56 -1.95 -1.31 -2.81
N THR A 57 -2.43 -0.10 -2.61
CA THR A 57 -3.00 0.34 -1.33
C THR A 57 -4.42 0.85 -1.53
N LYS A 58 -5.32 0.52 -0.62
CA LYS A 58 -6.68 1.08 -0.59
C LYS A 58 -7.11 1.36 0.83
N THR A 59 -7.54 2.59 1.10
CA THR A 59 -8.20 2.93 2.36
C THR A 59 -9.62 2.37 2.36
N TRP A 60 -9.96 1.63 3.42
CA TRP A 60 -11.29 1.03 3.62
C TRP A 60 -12.11 1.79 4.68
N GLY A 61 -11.44 2.45 5.65
CA GLY A 61 -12.08 3.21 6.73
C GLY A 61 -12.15 2.41 8.04
N ASP A 62 -13.07 2.77 8.92
CA ASP A 62 -13.16 2.13 10.23
C ASP A 62 -13.85 0.77 10.13
N MET A 63 -13.31 -0.23 10.85
CA MET A 63 -13.90 -1.56 10.94
C MET A 63 -13.91 -2.07 12.38
N TYR A 64 -14.59 -3.20 12.60
CA TYR A 64 -14.57 -3.90 13.88
C TYR A 64 -13.91 -5.26 13.69
N LEU A 65 -12.97 -5.60 14.56
CA LEU A 65 -12.47 -6.95 14.71
C LEU A 65 -13.31 -7.67 15.75
N GLU A 66 -13.92 -8.81 15.40
CA GLU A 66 -14.69 -9.62 16.34
C GLU A 66 -13.84 -10.81 16.83
N HIS A 67 -13.68 -10.92 18.15
CA HIS A 67 -13.00 -12.04 18.80
C HIS A 67 -13.78 -12.43 20.06
N GLU A 68 -14.15 -13.70 20.19
CA GLU A 68 -14.92 -14.22 21.33
C GLU A 68 -16.19 -13.41 21.65
N LYS A 69 -16.90 -12.95 20.61
CA LYS A 69 -18.10 -12.07 20.68
C LYS A 69 -17.85 -10.66 21.22
N ILE A 70 -16.59 -10.29 21.44
CA ILE A 70 -16.17 -8.92 21.76
C ILE A 70 -15.75 -8.23 20.47
N LYS A 71 -16.23 -7.00 20.26
CA LYS A 71 -15.88 -6.18 19.09
C LYS A 71 -14.86 -5.13 19.49
N TYR A 72 -13.76 -5.09 18.75
CA TYR A 72 -12.69 -4.12 18.91
C TYR A 72 -12.71 -3.16 17.72
N PRO A 73 -12.87 -1.84 17.94
CA PRO A 73 -12.81 -0.88 16.86
C PRO A 73 -11.38 -0.78 16.32
N VAL A 74 -11.25 -0.83 15.00
CA VAL A 74 -10.00 -0.64 14.28
C VAL A 74 -10.21 0.54 13.33
N PRO A 75 -9.75 1.75 13.71
CA PRO A 75 -9.95 2.93 12.88
C PRO A 75 -9.01 2.91 11.67
N SER A 76 -9.42 3.59 10.59
CA SER A 76 -8.57 3.93 9.44
C SER A 76 -7.83 2.74 8.79
N VAL A 77 -8.53 1.62 8.58
CA VAL A 77 -7.92 0.45 7.96
C VAL A 77 -7.56 0.70 6.50
N ALA A 78 -6.33 0.34 6.17
CA ALA A 78 -5.83 0.26 4.81
C ALA A 78 -5.61 -1.21 4.44
N LEU A 79 -5.98 -1.55 3.21
CA LEU A 79 -5.58 -2.79 2.58
C LEU A 79 -4.34 -2.56 1.75
N VAL A 80 -3.41 -3.51 1.85
CA VAL A 80 -2.17 -3.50 1.07
C VAL A 80 -1.84 -4.91 0.60
N ASP A 81 -1.16 -5.02 -0.53
CA ASP A 81 -0.60 -6.28 -1.00
C ASP A 81 0.43 -6.83 0.01
N SER A 82 0.51 -8.16 0.13
CA SER A 82 1.37 -8.82 1.12
C SER A 82 2.86 -8.59 0.92
N ASN A 83 3.28 -8.27 -0.30
CA ASN A 83 4.67 -7.96 -0.66
C ASN A 83 5.10 -6.54 -0.24
N MET A 84 4.25 -5.79 0.47
CA MET A 84 4.63 -4.49 1.02
C MET A 84 5.84 -4.58 1.94
N PHE A 85 5.92 -5.61 2.79
CA PHE A 85 7.06 -5.80 3.67
C PHE A 85 8.35 -6.08 2.89
N ASP A 86 8.26 -6.88 1.82
CA ASP A 86 9.40 -7.19 0.95
C ASP A 86 9.88 -5.97 0.16
N LEU A 87 8.97 -5.10 -0.27
CA LEU A 87 9.28 -3.93 -1.10
C LEU A 87 9.90 -2.79 -0.30
N PHE A 88 9.59 -2.70 0.99
CA PHE A 88 10.03 -1.62 1.88
C PHE A 88 11.05 -2.06 2.93
N ASP A 89 11.57 -3.29 2.84
CA ASP A 89 12.63 -3.81 3.74
C ASP A 89 12.23 -3.66 5.23
N LEU A 90 10.99 -4.04 5.55
CA LEU A 90 10.36 -3.95 6.88
C LEU A 90 10.82 -5.03 7.87
#